data_AF-A0AAV9B6J3-F1
#
_entry.id   AF-A0AAV9B6J3-F1
#
_cell.length_a   1.000
_cell.length_b   1.000
_cell.length_c   1.000
_cell.angle_alpha   90.00
_cell.angle_beta   90.00
_cell.angle_gamma   90.00
#
_symmetry.space_group_name_H-M   'P 1'
#
loop_
_entity.id
_entity.type
_entity.pdbx_description
1 polymer ?
#
loop_
_entity_poly.entity_id
_entity_poly.type
_entity_poly.pdbx_seq_one_letter_code
_entity_poly.pdbx_strand_id
1 'polypeptide(L)' 'MIFALIQIFYPLGRLSLMIYGGLAAIIFSGYIIYDTDNLIKRYSYDEYIWAAVSLYLDIVNLFLSLLTLFRAADS' A
#
# COMPACT_ATOMS: atom_id res chain seq x y z
N MET A 1 1.40 -11.91 9.56
CA MET A 1 0.78 -12.55 10.75
C MET A 1 1.80 -12.91 11.83
N ILE A 2 2.91 -13.61 11.49
CA ILE A 2 3.96 -13.95 12.48
C ILE A 2 4.59 -12.70 13.15
N PHE A 3 4.85 -11.65 12.37
CA PHE A 3 5.38 -10.38 12.89
C PHE A 3 4.43 -9.68 13.87
N ALA A 4 3.12 -9.74 13.61
CA ALA A 4 2.09 -9.18 14.50
C ALA A 4 2.03 -9.93 15.84
N LEU A 5 2.24 -11.25 15.82
CA LEU A 5 2.27 -12.08 17.03
C LEU A 5 3.48 -11.75 17.92
N ILE A 6 4.66 -11.53 17.31
CA ILE A 6 5.88 -11.14 18.03
C ILE A 6 5.71 -9.75 18.67
N GLN A 7 5.02 -8.84 17.99
CA GLN A 7 4.80 -7.47 18.48
C GLN A 7 3.92 -7.39 19.76
N ILE A 8 3.05 -8.38 19.99
CA ILE A 8 2.21 -8.46 21.21
C ILE A 8 3.07 -8.69 22.45
N PHE A 9 4.12 -9.50 22.33
CA PHE A 9 5.01 -9.83 23.46
C PHE A 9 6.24 -8.91 23.53
N TYR A 10 6.70 -8.38 22.39
CA TYR A 10 7.83 -7.46 22.29
C TYR A 10 7.44 -6.24 21.44
N PRO A 11 7.06 -5.11 22.05
CA PRO A 11 6.74 -3.89 21.31
C PRO A 11 8.02 -3.28 20.72
N LEU A 12 8.34 -3.68 19.50
CA LEU A 12 9.52 -3.25 18.72
C LEU A 12 9.47 -1.77 18.27
N GLY A 13 8.41 -1.03 18.65
CA GLY A 13 8.25 0.40 18.46
C GLY A 13 8.51 0.87 17.01
N ARG A 14 9.67 1.50 16.80
CA ARG A 14 10.08 2.05 15.51
C ARG A 14 10.31 0.98 14.44
N LEU A 15 10.92 -0.15 14.83
CA LEU A 15 11.30 -1.19 13.89
C LEU A 15 10.06 -1.87 13.30
N SER A 16 8.98 -1.99 14.09
CA SER A 16 7.71 -2.47 13.57
C SER A 16 7.06 -1.45 12.63
N LEU A 17 7.04 -0.17 12.95
CA LEU A 17 6.51 0.88 12.05
C LEU A 17 7.20 0.88 10.67
N MET A 18 8.53 0.72 10.64
CA MET A 18 9.28 0.61 9.38
C MET A 18 8.89 -0.64 8.59
N ILE A 19 8.80 -1.81 9.25
CA ILE A 19 8.44 -3.06 8.58
C ILE A 19 7.00 -3.01 8.06
N TYR A 20 6.05 -2.47 8.83
CA TYR A 20 4.66 -2.31 8.39
C TYR A 20 4.54 -1.32 7.23
N GLY A 21 5.18 -0.16 7.31
CA GLY A 21 5.17 0.83 6.22
C GLY A 21 5.78 0.30 4.93
N GLY A 22 6.90 -0.41 5.03
CA GLY A 22 7.56 -1.04 3.89
C GLY A 22 6.75 -2.16 3.25
N LEU A 23 6.20 -3.08 4.06
CA LEU A 23 5.32 -4.15 3.55
C LEU A 23 4.04 -3.58 2.93
N ALA A 24 3.43 -2.58 3.55
CA ALA A 24 2.24 -1.92 3.01
C ALA A 24 2.55 -1.26 1.65
N ALA A 25 3.68 -0.55 1.53
CA ALA A 25 4.08 0.07 0.27
C ALA A 25 4.31 -0.96 -0.86
N ILE A 26 4.92 -2.11 -0.56
CA ILE A 26 5.11 -3.19 -1.55
C ILE A 26 3.75 -3.76 -1.99
N ILE A 27 2.84 -4.01 -1.05
CA ILE A 27 1.51 -4.55 -1.35
C ILE A 27 0.71 -3.57 -2.20
N PHE A 28 0.65 -2.29 -1.83
CA PHE A 28 -0.06 -1.28 -2.62
C PHE A 28 0.57 -1.07 -4.01
N SER A 29 1.90 -1.15 -4.13
CA SER A 29 2.56 -1.11 -5.44
C SER A 29 2.15 -2.30 -6.31
N GLY A 30 2.01 -3.50 -5.73
CA GLY A 30 1.51 -4.68 -6.44
C GLY A 30 0.04 -4.53 -6.85
N TYR A 31 -0.80 -3.98 -5.98
CA TYR A 31 -2.20 -3.66 -6.30
C TYR A 31 -2.32 -2.71 -7.49
N ILE A 32 -1.55 -1.62 -7.52
CA ILE A 32 -1.55 -0.67 -8.64
C ILE A 32 -1.24 -1.38 -9.95
N ILE A 33 -0.24 -2.27 -9.98
CA ILE A 33 0.14 -3.00 -11.20
C ILE A 33 -1.03 -3.92 -11.64
N TYR A 34 -1.64 -4.64 -10.71
CA TYR A 34 -2.75 -5.54 -10.99
C TYR A 34 -4.01 -4.79 -11.46
N ASP A 35 -4.39 -3.74 -10.76
CA ASP A 35 -5.56 -2.92 -11.08
C ASP A 35 -5.36 -2.19 -12.41
N THR A 36 -4.14 -1.73 -12.71
CA THR A 36 -3.80 -1.16 -14.02
C THR A 36 -3.89 -2.20 -15.15
N ASP A 37 -3.41 -3.43 -14.94
CA ASP A 37 -3.51 -4.52 -15.93
C ASP A 37 -4.97 -4.91 -16.22
N ASN A 38 -5.79 -4.98 -15.16
CA ASN A 38 -7.24 -5.17 -15.30
C ASN A 38 -7.92 -3.98 -15.98
N LEU A 39 -7.49 -2.74 -15.67
CA LEU A 39 -7.99 -1.52 -16.29
C LEU A 39 -7.87 -1.57 -17.82
N ILE A 40 -6.67 -1.90 -18.29
CA ILE A 40 -6.28 -1.87 -19.70
C ILE A 40 -6.95 -3.01 -20.49
N LYS A 41 -7.19 -4.17 -19.86
CA LYS A 41 -7.69 -5.37 -20.56
C LYS A 41 -9.20 -5.55 -20.53
N ARG A 42 -9.92 -4.96 -19.57
CA ARG A 42 -11.33 -5.33 -19.31
C ARG A 42 -12.35 -4.20 -19.36
N TYR A 43 -11.95 -2.93 -19.27
CA TYR A 43 -12.94 -1.84 -19.25
C TYR A 43 -13.32 -1.40 -20.67
N SER A 44 -14.63 -1.41 -20.93
CA SER A 44 -15.20 -0.75 -22.10
C SER A 44 -15.15 0.78 -21.89
N TYR A 45 -15.19 1.55 -22.98
CA TYR A 45 -15.03 3.02 -23.00
C TYR A 45 -15.99 3.82 -22.09
N ASP A 46 -17.00 3.20 -21.47
CA ASP A 46 -17.98 3.84 -20.58
C ASP A 46 -17.61 3.80 -19.09
N GLU A 47 -16.63 2.98 -18.70
CA GLU A 47 -16.32 2.72 -17.27
C GLU A 47 -15.01 3.37 -16.80
N TYR A 48 -14.41 4.24 -17.63
CA TYR A 48 -13.14 4.94 -17.35
C TYR A 48 -13.17 5.78 -16.07
N ILE A 49 -14.34 6.31 -15.68
CA ILE A 49 -14.49 7.12 -14.47
C ILE A 49 -14.23 6.26 -13.22
N TRP A 50 -14.84 5.08 -13.13
CA TRP A 50 -14.66 4.16 -12.00
C TRP A 50 -13.24 3.61 -11.93
N ALA A 51 -12.70 3.27 -13.10
CA ALA A 51 -11.31 2.87 -13.27
C ALA A 51 -10.32 3.93 -12.75
N ALA A 52 -10.52 5.20 -13.11
CA ALA A 52 -9.69 6.31 -12.64
C ALA A 52 -9.81 6.54 -11.13
N VAL A 53 -11.02 6.41 -10.57
CA VAL A 53 -11.24 6.52 -9.12
C VAL A 53 -10.52 5.40 -8.35
N SER A 54 -10.57 4.16 -8.84
CA SER A 54 -9.85 3.03 -8.21
C SER A 54 -8.34 3.28 -8.17
N LEU A 55 -7.76 3.64 -9.33
CA LEU A 55 -6.33 3.92 -9.44
C LEU A 55 -5.90 5.10 -8.56
N TYR A 56 -6.74 6.14 -8.45
CA TYR A 56 -6.48 7.27 -7.56
C TYR A 56 -6.39 6.84 -6.09
N LEU A 57 -7.34 6.02 -5.64
CA LEU A 57 -7.35 5.52 -4.26
C LEU A 57 -6.11 4.66 -3.96
N ASP A 58 -5.67 3.83 -4.89
CA ASP A 58 -4.45 3.04 -4.72
C ASP A 58 -3.20 3.92 -4.60
N ILE A 59 -3.08 4.96 -5.43
CA ILE A 59 -1.98 5.92 -5.36
C ILE A 59 -1.95 6.65 -4.00
N VAL A 60 -3.11 7.06 -3.48
CA VAL A 60 -3.21 7.71 -2.17
C VAL A 60 -2.77 6.74 -1.05
N ASN A 61 -3.19 5.48 -1.11
CA ASN A 61 -2.80 4.47 -0.13
C ASN A 61 -1.29 4.17 -0.15
N LEU A 62 -0.70 4.09 -1.35
CA LEU A 62 0.75 3.96 -1.51
C LEU A 62 1.48 5.16 -0.92
N PHE A 63 1.03 6.38 -1.21
CA PHE A 63 1.62 7.61 -0.68
C PHE A 63 1.62 7.64 0.85
N LEU A 64 0.49 7.33 1.49
CA LEU A 64 0.39 7.29 2.97
C LEU A 64 1.28 6.21 3.59
N SER A 65 1.41 5.06 2.92
CA SER A 65 2.31 3.97 3.35
C SER A 65 3.78 4.40 3.30
N LEU A 66 4.18 5.07 2.21
CA LEU A 66 5.52 5.64 2.06
C LEU A 66 5.79 6.77 3.06
N LEU A 67 4.81 7.65 3.31
CA LEU A 67 4.93 8.69 4.32
C LEU A 67 5.15 8.10 5.71
N THR A 68 4.42 7.04 6.06
CA THR A 68 4.60 6.33 7.33
C THR A 68 5.99 5.70 7.43
N LEU A 69 6.46 5.07 6.35
CA LEU A 69 7.79 4.47 6.26
C LEU A 69 8.89 5.52 6.44
N PHE A 70 8.82 6.63 5.70
CA PHE A 70 9.83 7.69 5.76
C PHE A 70 9.85 8.39 7.12
N ARG A 71 8.69 8.66 7.72
CA ARG A 71 8.64 9.22 9.09
C ARG A 71 9.28 8.29 10.11
N ALA A 72 9.09 6.97 9.96
CA ALA A 72 9.72 5.99 10.84
C ALA A 72 11.23 5.88 10.62
N ALA A 73 11.73 6.17 9.42
CA ALA A 73 13.14 6.12 9.06
C ALA A 73 13.93 7.40 9.39
N ASP A 74 13.29 8.57 9.33
CA ASP A 74 13.91 9.90 9.52
C ASP A 74 13.98 10.34 10.99
N SER A 75 13.35 9.58 11.89
CA SER A 75 13.39 9.81 13.35
C SER A 75 14.51 9.02 14.00
#